data_AF-A0A0X3BL32-F1
#
_entry.id   AF-A0A0X3BL32-F1
#
_cell.length_a   1.000
_cell.length_b   1.000
_cell.length_c   1.000
_cell.angle_alpha   90.00
_cell.angle_beta   90.00
_cell.angle_gamma   90.00
#
_symmetry.space_group_name_H-M   'P 1'
#
loop_
_entity.id
_entity.type
_entity.pdbx_description
1 polymer ?
#
loop_
_entity_poly.entity_id
_entity_poly.type
_entity_poly.pdbx_seq_one_letter_code
_entity_poly.pdbx_strand_id
1 'polypeptide(L)'
;MTIQRYSVNQHPIQTLLTWVKSNEIAIPEIQRPFVWSTTQVRDFIDSLYAGYPVGYLIAWRNPNVRLKDGRVSDGKRILIDGQQRVTALMAALLGQRVVTKEYKRVNIVIAFNPLERRFEVSNPAIKKDKQWLADISGVLSPNFRMLQFVRDYCAENPGADQDEIYESVSLLQGIVNNHIGLIELNSDLDIETVTEIFIRINSKGTVLSQADFVMSKIAADETHGGNLLRKCIDYFCHLAVAPDFYEQIQQEDKEFAATTYFGKMGWLQHENDDLYDPSYTDMLRVAFTSEFKRGKLEDLVAFFRGETSKRGSMRRQLSSNRLRCSIKGFSTS
;
A
#
# COMPACT_ATOMS: atom_id res chain seq x y z
N MET A 1 4.57 12.20 34.62
CA MET A 1 3.55 12.56 33.60
C MET A 1 3.76 11.66 32.40
N THR A 2 2.79 10.83 32.05
CA THR A 2 2.82 10.01 30.84
C THR A 2 2.65 10.94 29.65
N ILE A 3 3.74 11.21 28.91
CA ILE A 3 3.70 12.02 27.71
C ILE A 3 2.96 11.20 26.65
N GLN A 4 1.74 11.62 26.31
CA GLN A 4 0.99 11.03 25.20
C GLN A 4 1.77 11.29 23.90
N ARG A 5 2.15 10.20 23.20
CA ARG A 5 3.03 10.23 22.01
C ARG A 5 2.28 10.14 20.68
N TYR A 6 0.97 10.38 20.69
CA TYR A 6 0.10 10.28 19.52
C TYR A 6 -1.14 11.17 19.68
N SER A 7 -1.73 11.57 18.55
CA SER A 7 -3.06 12.17 18.46
C SER A 7 -4.06 11.19 17.84
N VAL A 8 -5.33 11.35 18.15
CA VAL A 8 -6.42 10.56 17.56
C VAL A 8 -7.37 11.52 16.87
N ASN A 9 -7.46 11.39 15.55
CA ASN A 9 -8.32 12.20 14.70
C ASN A 9 -9.34 11.30 14.00
N GLN A 10 -10.39 11.90 13.45
CA GLN A 10 -11.35 11.21 12.58
C GLN A 10 -11.42 11.95 11.26
N HIS A 11 -11.39 11.20 10.16
CA HIS A 11 -11.47 11.78 8.82
C HIS A 11 -12.48 11.00 7.98
N PRO A 12 -13.23 11.69 7.09
CA PRO A 12 -14.01 11.02 6.07
C PRO A 12 -13.13 10.10 5.20
N ILE A 13 -13.67 8.97 4.78
CA ILE A 13 -13.00 8.04 3.85
C ILE A 13 -12.55 8.76 2.58
N GLN A 14 -13.34 9.70 2.06
CA GLN A 14 -12.98 10.49 0.89
C GLN A 14 -11.66 11.26 1.09
N THR A 15 -11.43 11.82 2.28
CA THR A 15 -10.19 12.54 2.61
C THR A 15 -8.99 11.60 2.60
N LEU A 16 -9.15 10.41 3.20
CA LEU A 16 -8.12 9.38 3.18
C LEU A 16 -7.77 8.94 1.75
N LEU A 17 -8.78 8.65 0.93
CA LEU A 17 -8.60 8.27 -0.48
C LEU A 17 -7.89 9.39 -1.27
N THR A 18 -8.19 10.64 -0.97
CA THR A 18 -7.53 11.80 -1.58
C THR A 18 -6.05 11.84 -1.20
N TRP A 19 -5.71 11.69 0.09
CA TRP A 19 -4.32 11.66 0.56
C TRP A 19 -3.51 10.51 -0.01
N VAL A 20 -4.13 9.36 -0.25
CA VAL A 20 -3.44 8.25 -0.92
C VAL A 20 -3.23 8.57 -2.40
N LYS A 21 -4.24 9.09 -3.11
CA LYS A 21 -4.12 9.52 -4.51
C LYS A 21 -3.08 10.62 -4.72
N SER A 22 -2.97 11.57 -3.79
CA SER A 22 -1.99 12.66 -3.85
C SER A 22 -0.59 12.26 -3.37
N ASN A 23 -0.38 10.98 -3.04
CA ASN A 23 0.85 10.47 -2.41
C ASN A 23 1.20 11.18 -1.08
N GLU A 24 0.27 11.83 -0.39
CA GLU A 24 0.51 12.40 0.95
C GLU A 24 0.65 11.31 2.02
N ILE A 25 -0.09 10.20 1.85
CA ILE A 25 0.08 8.97 2.63
C ILE A 25 0.77 7.93 1.76
N ALA A 26 1.97 7.53 2.16
CA ALA A 26 2.67 6.39 1.59
C ALA A 26 2.13 5.09 2.21
N ILE A 27 1.62 4.21 1.35
CA ILE A 27 1.31 2.83 1.72
C ILE A 27 2.55 1.98 1.36
N PRO A 28 3.08 1.16 2.28
CA PRO A 28 4.18 0.23 1.98
C PRO A 28 3.71 -0.97 1.13
N GLU A 29 3.15 -0.70 -0.06
CA GLU A 29 2.42 -1.69 -0.87
C GLU A 29 3.24 -2.93 -1.20
N ILE A 30 4.56 -2.78 -1.36
CA ILE A 30 5.39 -3.86 -1.86
C ILE A 30 5.81 -4.84 -0.72
N GLN A 31 5.72 -4.45 0.56
CA GLN A 31 6.18 -5.30 1.69
C GLN A 31 5.13 -6.23 2.22
N ARG A 32 3.87 -5.85 2.01
CA ARG A 32 2.74 -6.62 2.44
C ARG A 32 1.83 -6.71 1.25
N PRO A 33 1.95 -7.78 0.47
CA PRO A 33 0.99 -8.00 -0.58
C PRO A 33 -0.44 -7.93 -0.04
N PHE A 34 -1.37 -7.62 -0.92
CA PHE A 34 -2.77 -7.67 -0.55
C PHE A 34 -3.17 -9.12 -0.27
N VAL A 35 -3.60 -9.40 0.96
CA VAL A 35 -3.91 -10.76 1.45
C VAL A 35 -5.40 -10.97 1.73
N TRP A 36 -6.20 -9.90 1.71
CA TRP A 36 -7.65 -10.04 1.84
C TRP A 36 -8.26 -10.68 0.60
N SER A 37 -9.13 -11.66 0.82
CA SER A 37 -10.00 -12.19 -0.23
C SER A 37 -11.01 -11.13 -0.69
N THR A 38 -11.52 -11.29 -1.92
CA THR A 38 -12.58 -10.40 -2.44
C THR A 38 -13.83 -10.40 -1.55
N THR A 39 -14.12 -11.51 -0.89
CA THR A 39 -15.19 -11.65 0.11
C THR A 39 -14.94 -10.80 1.36
N GLN A 40 -13.71 -10.76 1.87
CA GLN A 40 -13.36 -9.88 3.00
C GLN A 40 -13.48 -8.40 2.62
N VAL A 41 -13.15 -8.05 1.37
CA VAL A 41 -13.37 -6.69 0.86
C VAL A 41 -14.87 -6.37 0.81
N ARG A 42 -15.70 -7.28 0.30
CA ARG A 42 -17.16 -7.14 0.33
C ARG A 42 -17.67 -6.88 1.75
N ASP A 43 -17.30 -7.72 2.71
CA ASP A 43 -17.76 -7.61 4.11
C ASP A 43 -17.34 -6.30 4.76
N PHE A 44 -16.16 -5.81 4.40
CA PHE A 44 -15.67 -4.53 4.84
C PHE A 44 -16.47 -3.36 4.24
N ILE A 45 -16.81 -3.40 2.95
CA ILE A 45 -17.70 -2.40 2.33
C ILE A 45 -19.12 -2.48 2.92
N ASP A 46 -19.64 -3.68 3.15
CA ASP A 46 -20.94 -3.90 3.79
C ASP A 46 -21.00 -3.30 5.20
N SER A 47 -19.94 -3.51 5.99
CA SER A 47 -19.79 -2.89 7.32
C SER A 47 -19.83 -1.36 7.24
N LEU A 48 -19.20 -0.77 6.22
CA LEU A 48 -19.25 0.68 6.00
C LEU A 48 -20.66 1.12 5.60
N TYR A 49 -21.31 0.42 4.70
CA TYR A 49 -22.69 0.74 4.28
C TYR A 49 -23.67 0.69 5.46
N ALA A 50 -23.51 -0.27 6.38
CA ALA A 50 -24.29 -0.39 7.61
C ALA A 50 -23.92 0.64 8.70
N GLY A 51 -22.88 1.46 8.50
CA GLY A 51 -22.41 2.44 9.47
C GLY A 51 -21.68 1.82 10.67
N TYR A 52 -21.14 0.60 10.54
CA TYR A 52 -20.43 -0.08 11.61
C TYR A 52 -19.01 0.46 11.80
N PRO A 53 -18.47 0.43 13.03
CA PRO A 53 -17.11 0.87 13.29
C PRO A 53 -16.10 -0.06 12.61
N VAL A 54 -15.22 0.52 11.78
CA VAL A 54 -14.18 -0.22 11.04
C VAL A 54 -12.77 -0.10 11.64
N GLY A 55 -12.70 0.34 12.89
CA GLY A 55 -11.47 0.49 13.67
C GLY A 55 -10.64 1.74 13.30
N TYR A 56 -9.38 1.74 13.73
CA TYR A 56 -8.43 2.86 13.55
C TYR A 56 -7.36 2.50 12.53
N LEU A 57 -6.90 3.48 11.77
CA LEU A 57 -5.65 3.45 11.02
C LEU A 57 -4.55 4.05 11.89
N ILE A 58 -3.30 3.65 11.66
CA ILE A 58 -2.16 4.24 12.35
C ILE A 58 -1.21 4.77 11.30
N ALA A 59 -0.88 6.05 11.39
CA ALA A 59 0.11 6.69 10.53
C ALA A 59 1.18 7.37 11.37
N TRP A 60 2.38 7.49 10.80
CA TRP A 60 3.45 8.30 11.36
C TRP A 60 3.89 9.32 10.33
N ARG A 61 4.06 10.56 10.78
CA ARG A 61 4.52 11.65 9.94
C ARG A 61 6.02 11.81 10.09
N ASN A 62 6.76 11.70 8.99
CA ASN A 62 8.20 11.95 9.01
C ASN A 62 8.47 13.38 9.49
N PRO A 63 9.47 13.65 10.34
CA PRO A 63 9.84 15.02 10.70
C PRO A 63 10.10 15.89 9.47
N ASN A 64 9.67 17.15 9.56
CA ASN A 64 9.78 18.11 8.48
C ASN A 64 11.25 18.29 8.06
N VAL A 65 11.54 18.07 6.78
CA VAL A 65 12.87 18.29 6.22
C VAL A 65 12.92 19.70 5.65
N ARG A 66 13.88 20.51 6.13
CA ARG A 66 14.20 21.78 5.48
C ARG A 66 14.87 21.48 4.15
N LEU A 67 14.20 21.84 3.07
CA LEU A 67 14.74 21.75 1.73
C LEU A 67 15.82 22.83 1.54
N LYS A 68 16.73 22.61 0.58
CA LYS A 68 17.88 23.50 0.33
C LYS A 68 17.48 24.92 -0.10
N ASP A 69 16.23 25.11 -0.50
CA ASP A 69 15.61 26.37 -0.90
C ASP A 69 14.93 27.12 0.26
N GLY A 70 15.06 26.62 1.50
CA GLY A 70 14.46 27.24 2.69
C GLY A 70 12.99 26.85 2.93
N ARG A 71 12.37 26.07 2.04
CA ARG A 71 11.01 25.56 2.25
C ARG A 71 11.02 24.39 3.24
N VAL A 72 10.01 24.34 4.08
CA VAL A 72 9.76 23.20 4.96
C VAL A 72 8.86 22.25 4.19
N SER A 73 9.37 21.06 3.81
CA SER A 73 8.49 20.03 3.27
C SER A 73 7.64 19.53 4.42
N ASP A 74 6.32 19.63 4.29
CA ASP A 74 5.40 18.88 5.12
C ASP A 74 5.78 17.40 5.00
N GLY A 75 6.19 16.79 6.12
CA GLY A 75 6.65 15.41 6.08
C GLY A 75 5.55 14.46 5.57
N LYS A 76 5.94 13.53 4.69
CA LYS A 76 5.07 12.47 4.16
C LYS A 76 4.55 11.60 5.31
N ARG A 77 3.25 11.31 5.31
CA ARG A 77 2.66 10.34 6.25
C ARG A 77 2.96 8.94 5.75
N ILE A 78 3.39 8.06 6.64
CA ILE A 78 3.60 6.65 6.35
C ILE A 78 2.51 5.89 7.09
N LEU A 79 1.71 5.14 6.34
CA LEU A 79 0.71 4.25 6.94
C LEU A 79 1.44 3.08 7.58
N ILE A 80 1.26 2.91 8.88
CA ILE A 80 1.89 1.86 9.66
C ILE A 80 0.92 0.70 9.85
N ASP A 81 -0.34 0.99 10.17
CA ASP A 81 -1.40 -0.02 10.33
C ASP A 81 -2.65 0.32 9.51
N GLY A 82 -3.37 -0.73 9.11
CA GLY A 82 -4.60 -0.61 8.33
C GLY A 82 -4.40 -0.60 6.82
N GLN A 83 -3.20 -0.96 6.33
CA GLN A 83 -2.87 -1.08 4.91
C GLN A 83 -3.92 -1.87 4.12
N GLN A 84 -4.30 -3.07 4.58
CA GLN A 84 -5.28 -3.90 3.86
C GLN A 84 -6.64 -3.20 3.74
N ARG A 85 -7.08 -2.44 4.77
CA ARG A 85 -8.32 -1.65 4.71
C ARG A 85 -8.23 -0.53 3.69
N VAL A 86 -7.13 0.23 3.70
CA VAL A 86 -6.94 1.33 2.74
C VAL A 86 -6.86 0.81 1.30
N THR A 87 -6.11 -0.27 1.07
CA THR A 87 -6.03 -0.92 -0.24
C THR A 87 -7.38 -1.49 -0.67
N ALA A 88 -8.17 -2.06 0.24
CA ALA A 88 -9.53 -2.53 -0.04
C ALA A 88 -10.47 -1.39 -0.47
N LEU A 89 -10.40 -0.23 0.19
CA LEU A 89 -11.15 0.97 -0.22
C LEU A 89 -10.75 1.43 -1.63
N MET A 90 -9.45 1.47 -1.92
CA MET A 90 -8.97 1.86 -3.25
C MET A 90 -9.46 0.89 -4.33
N ALA A 91 -9.41 -0.40 -4.06
CA ALA A 91 -9.82 -1.41 -5.02
C ALA A 91 -11.34 -1.34 -5.28
N ALA A 92 -12.15 -1.39 -4.23
CA ALA A 92 -13.60 -1.47 -4.34
C ALA A 92 -14.25 -0.15 -4.76
N LEU A 93 -13.76 1.00 -4.26
CA LEU A 93 -14.41 2.30 -4.47
C LEU A 93 -13.82 3.09 -5.64
N LEU A 94 -12.54 2.87 -5.96
CA LEU A 94 -11.87 3.57 -7.06
C LEU A 94 -11.57 2.67 -8.27
N GLY A 95 -11.86 1.37 -8.18
CA GLY A 95 -11.59 0.40 -9.24
C GLY A 95 -10.10 0.15 -9.49
N GLN A 96 -9.23 0.46 -8.52
CA GLN A 96 -7.79 0.27 -8.68
C GLN A 96 -7.39 -1.21 -8.60
N ARG A 97 -6.39 -1.58 -9.41
CA ARG A 97 -5.82 -2.93 -9.35
C ARG A 97 -4.98 -3.07 -8.09
N VAL A 98 -5.06 -4.24 -7.46
CA VAL A 98 -4.21 -4.59 -6.31
C VAL A 98 -3.21 -5.66 -6.69
N VAL A 99 -2.05 -5.62 -6.04
CA VAL A 99 -1.01 -6.65 -6.16
C VAL A 99 -1.17 -7.64 -5.02
N THR A 100 -1.43 -8.90 -5.38
CA THR A 100 -1.58 -10.03 -4.45
C THR A 100 -0.23 -10.56 -3.97
N LYS A 101 -0.24 -11.57 -3.09
CA LYS A 101 0.99 -12.19 -2.56
C LYS A 101 1.75 -13.00 -3.61
N GLU A 102 1.06 -13.39 -4.67
CA GLU A 102 1.63 -13.98 -5.88
C GLU A 102 2.10 -12.92 -6.89
N TYR A 103 2.19 -11.65 -6.48
CA TYR A 103 2.54 -10.50 -7.33
C TYR A 103 1.64 -10.30 -8.55
N LYS A 104 0.47 -10.95 -8.58
CA LYS A 104 -0.52 -10.79 -9.66
C LYS A 104 -1.34 -9.53 -9.44
N ARG A 105 -1.52 -8.76 -10.52
CA ARG A 105 -2.43 -7.62 -10.57
C ARG A 105 -3.86 -8.11 -10.77
N VAL A 106 -4.69 -7.98 -9.74
CA VAL A 106 -6.08 -8.42 -9.78
C VAL A 106 -7.03 -7.23 -9.64
N ASN A 107 -8.18 -7.33 -10.30
CA ASN A 107 -9.30 -6.41 -10.10
C ASN A 107 -10.22 -6.99 -9.03
N ILE A 108 -10.44 -6.27 -7.94
CA ILE A 108 -11.45 -6.59 -6.95
C ILE A 108 -12.69 -5.77 -7.28
N VAL A 109 -13.74 -6.45 -7.72
CA VAL A 109 -14.98 -5.80 -8.14
C VAL A 109 -16.10 -6.28 -7.21
N ILE A 110 -16.69 -5.33 -6.50
CA ILE A 110 -17.83 -5.57 -5.61
C ILE A 110 -19.08 -5.09 -6.32
N ALA A 111 -20.10 -5.94 -6.32
CA ALA A 111 -21.42 -5.67 -6.85
C ALA A 111 -22.39 -5.30 -5.71
N PHE A 112 -23.44 -4.58 -6.05
CA PHE A 112 -24.48 -4.16 -5.12
C PHE A 112 -25.86 -4.38 -5.72
N ASN A 113 -26.80 -4.89 -4.92
CA ASN A 113 -28.20 -5.01 -5.30
C ASN A 113 -28.99 -3.88 -4.61
N PRO A 114 -29.49 -2.88 -5.37
CA PRO A 114 -30.24 -1.76 -4.81
C PRO A 114 -31.59 -2.13 -4.17
N LEU A 115 -32.22 -3.24 -4.60
CA LEU A 115 -33.49 -3.72 -4.04
C LEU A 115 -33.26 -4.39 -2.68
N GLU A 116 -32.29 -5.29 -2.61
CA GLU A 116 -31.97 -6.04 -1.38
C GLU A 116 -31.02 -5.28 -0.45
N ARG A 117 -30.42 -4.18 -0.91
CA ARG A 117 -29.35 -3.43 -0.23
C ARG A 117 -28.18 -4.33 0.19
N ARG A 118 -27.82 -5.29 -0.66
CA ARG A 118 -26.81 -6.33 -0.39
C ARG A 118 -25.61 -6.22 -1.31
N PHE A 119 -24.42 -6.52 -0.77
CA PHE A 119 -23.19 -6.62 -1.55
C PHE A 119 -22.83 -8.07 -1.90
N GLU A 120 -22.25 -8.28 -3.07
CA GLU A 120 -21.68 -9.55 -3.49
C GLU A 120 -20.38 -9.38 -4.28
N VAL A 121 -19.59 -10.45 -4.37
CA VAL A 121 -18.42 -10.47 -5.26
C VAL A 121 -18.88 -10.58 -6.70
N SER A 122 -18.48 -9.63 -7.55
CA SER A 122 -18.91 -9.57 -8.95
C SER A 122 -18.44 -10.81 -9.73
N ASN A 123 -19.38 -11.48 -10.40
CA ASN A 123 -19.13 -12.69 -11.18
C ASN A 123 -19.90 -12.64 -12.51
N PRO A 124 -19.66 -13.58 -13.46
CA PRO A 124 -20.32 -13.55 -14.77
C PRO A 124 -21.85 -13.65 -14.73
N ALA A 125 -22.45 -14.25 -13.70
CA ALA A 125 -23.90 -14.31 -13.54
C ALA A 125 -24.46 -12.95 -13.09
N ILE A 126 -23.85 -12.35 -12.06
CA ILE A 126 -24.19 -11.00 -11.56
C ILE A 126 -24.07 -9.95 -12.67
N LYS A 127 -23.06 -10.05 -13.53
CA LYS A 127 -22.90 -9.12 -14.67
C LYS A 127 -24.02 -9.18 -15.70
N LYS A 128 -24.76 -10.29 -15.78
CA LYS A 128 -25.89 -10.47 -16.69
C LYS A 128 -27.22 -10.15 -16.03
N ASP A 129 -27.27 -10.17 -14.70
CA ASP A 129 -28.45 -9.89 -13.91
C ASP A 129 -28.68 -8.38 -13.74
N LYS A 130 -29.85 -7.91 -14.17
CA LYS A 130 -30.22 -6.49 -14.17
C LYS A 130 -30.61 -5.95 -12.80
N GLN A 131 -30.81 -6.82 -11.83
CA GLN A 131 -31.03 -6.44 -10.42
C GLN A 131 -29.73 -5.99 -9.74
N TRP A 132 -28.58 -6.29 -10.35
CA TRP A 132 -27.27 -5.98 -9.77
C TRP A 132 -26.58 -4.84 -10.49
N LEU A 133 -26.11 -3.90 -9.70
CA LEU A 133 -25.00 -3.03 -10.08
C LEU A 133 -23.71 -3.85 -9.97
N ALA A 134 -23.17 -4.31 -11.10
CA ALA A 134 -22.04 -5.23 -11.13
C ALA A 134 -20.70 -4.66 -10.61
N ASP A 135 -20.58 -3.33 -10.51
CA ASP A 135 -19.39 -2.62 -10.04
C ASP A 135 -19.77 -1.31 -9.33
N ILE A 136 -19.56 -1.25 -8.02
CA ILE A 136 -19.87 -0.07 -7.20
C ILE A 136 -18.93 1.13 -7.46
N SER A 137 -17.73 0.91 -8.00
CA SER A 137 -16.79 2.00 -8.27
C SER A 137 -17.33 3.00 -9.29
N GLY A 138 -18.19 2.53 -10.21
CA GLY A 138 -18.87 3.38 -11.18
C GLY A 138 -19.84 4.38 -10.56
N VAL A 139 -20.47 4.04 -9.43
CA VAL A 139 -21.43 4.92 -8.71
C VAL A 139 -20.73 6.07 -7.99
N LEU A 140 -19.48 5.85 -7.59
CA LEU A 140 -18.65 6.85 -6.91
C LEU A 140 -17.87 7.73 -7.88
N SER A 141 -18.03 7.51 -9.18
CA SER A 141 -17.46 8.37 -10.21
C SER A 141 -18.11 9.75 -10.21
N PRO A 142 -17.35 10.85 -10.37
CA PRO A 142 -17.91 12.20 -10.44
C PRO A 142 -18.86 12.39 -11.63
N ASN A 143 -18.79 11.53 -12.64
CA ASN A 143 -19.64 11.58 -13.83
C ASN A 143 -20.91 10.70 -13.69
N PHE A 144 -21.15 10.10 -12.52
CA PHE A 144 -22.30 9.25 -12.30
C PHE A 144 -23.61 10.06 -12.34
N ARG A 145 -24.54 9.63 -13.19
CA ARG A 145 -25.83 10.31 -13.39
C ARG A 145 -26.93 9.61 -12.61
N MET A 146 -27.06 9.95 -11.33
CA MET A 146 -28.03 9.36 -10.38
C MET A 146 -29.44 9.21 -10.95
N LEU A 147 -30.03 10.32 -11.43
CA LEU A 147 -31.41 10.32 -11.94
C LEU A 147 -31.61 9.49 -13.21
N GLN A 148 -30.56 9.34 -14.02
CA GLN A 148 -30.60 8.50 -15.22
C GLN A 148 -30.51 7.03 -14.82
N PHE A 149 -29.59 6.71 -13.91
CA PHE A 149 -29.41 5.36 -13.38
C PHE A 149 -30.70 4.81 -12.77
N VAL A 150 -31.37 5.57 -11.89
CA VAL A 150 -32.62 5.13 -11.25
C VAL A 150 -33.71 4.84 -12.29
N ARG A 151 -33.86 5.71 -13.30
CA ARG A 151 -34.84 5.51 -14.38
C ARG A 151 -34.55 4.25 -15.20
N ASP A 152 -33.31 4.06 -15.61
CA ASP A 152 -32.90 2.90 -16.41
C ASP A 152 -33.04 1.61 -15.59
N TYR A 153 -32.68 1.64 -14.31
CA TYR A 153 -32.81 0.50 -13.40
C TYR A 153 -34.27 0.08 -13.21
N CYS A 154 -35.18 1.03 -12.95
CA CYS A 154 -36.61 0.74 -12.80
C CYS A 154 -37.28 0.28 -14.10
N ALA A 155 -36.78 0.71 -15.27
CA ALA A 155 -37.28 0.24 -16.56
C ALA A 155 -36.96 -1.25 -16.80
N GLU A 156 -35.78 -1.69 -16.37
CA GLU A 156 -35.32 -3.08 -16.49
C GLU A 156 -35.83 -3.99 -15.35
N ASN A 157 -36.30 -3.41 -14.24
CA ASN A 157 -36.79 -4.12 -13.06
C ASN A 157 -38.22 -3.67 -12.69
N PRO A 158 -39.26 -4.18 -13.39
CA PRO A 158 -40.64 -3.83 -13.11
C PRO A 158 -41.04 -4.15 -11.66
N GLY A 159 -41.57 -3.16 -10.95
CA GLY A 159 -41.95 -3.28 -9.54
C GLY A 159 -40.94 -2.67 -8.55
N ALA A 160 -39.79 -2.20 -9.02
CA ALA A 160 -38.87 -1.40 -8.22
C ALA A 160 -39.41 0.03 -8.01
N ASP A 161 -39.46 0.47 -6.75
CA ASP A 161 -39.84 1.85 -6.40
C ASP A 161 -38.69 2.83 -6.65
N GLN A 162 -38.95 3.94 -7.37
CA GLN A 162 -37.90 4.88 -7.75
C GLN A 162 -37.25 5.57 -6.56
N ASP A 163 -38.03 5.90 -5.53
CA ASP A 163 -37.52 6.60 -4.34
C ASP A 163 -36.68 5.64 -3.49
N GLU A 164 -37.10 4.38 -3.33
CA GLU A 164 -36.32 3.37 -2.62
C GLU A 164 -34.97 3.07 -3.30
N ILE A 165 -34.95 2.96 -4.63
CA ILE A 165 -33.71 2.77 -5.38
C ILE A 165 -32.82 4.01 -5.28
N TYR A 166 -33.41 5.21 -5.35
CA TYR A 166 -32.67 6.45 -5.18
C TYR A 166 -32.01 6.52 -3.79
N GLU A 167 -32.76 6.22 -2.73
CA GLU A 167 -32.22 6.19 -1.37
C GLU A 167 -31.10 5.15 -1.23
N SER A 168 -31.31 3.93 -1.74
CA SER A 168 -30.32 2.86 -1.64
C SER A 168 -28.98 3.24 -2.30
N VAL A 169 -29.03 3.81 -3.50
CA VAL A 169 -27.81 4.22 -4.23
C VAL A 169 -27.21 5.49 -3.61
N SER A 170 -28.02 6.39 -3.04
CA SER A 170 -27.56 7.55 -2.30
C SER A 170 -26.80 7.14 -1.02
N LEU A 171 -27.29 6.14 -0.29
CA LEU A 171 -26.58 5.55 0.86
C LEU A 171 -25.24 4.92 0.43
N LEU A 172 -25.21 4.24 -0.72
CA LEU A 172 -23.98 3.69 -1.29
C LEU A 172 -22.96 4.82 -1.59
N GLN A 173 -23.41 5.93 -2.17
CA GLN A 173 -22.57 7.12 -2.37
C GLN A 173 -22.12 7.73 -1.04
N GLY A 174 -22.95 7.65 -0.01
CA GLY A 174 -22.67 8.13 1.34
C GLY A 174 -21.53 7.42 2.05
N ILE A 175 -21.14 6.20 1.64
CA ILE A 175 -20.06 5.42 2.27
C ILE A 175 -18.77 6.24 2.42
N VAL A 176 -18.41 7.06 1.42
CA VAL A 176 -17.16 7.84 1.45
C VAL A 176 -17.17 8.96 2.51
N ASN A 177 -18.34 9.30 3.05
CA ASN A 177 -18.51 10.28 4.11
C ASN A 177 -18.38 9.68 5.51
N ASN A 178 -18.36 8.35 5.62
CA ASN A 178 -18.11 7.69 6.89
C ASN A 178 -16.73 8.07 7.43
N HIS A 179 -16.67 8.25 8.74
CA HIS A 179 -15.44 8.64 9.41
C HIS A 179 -14.65 7.40 9.83
N ILE A 180 -13.37 7.38 9.47
CA ILE A 180 -12.40 6.40 9.98
C ILE A 180 -11.47 7.09 10.97
N GLY A 181 -11.19 6.41 12.08
CA GLY A 181 -10.23 6.91 13.06
C GLY A 181 -8.81 6.83 12.52
N LEU A 182 -8.02 7.88 12.70
CA LEU A 182 -6.61 7.94 12.36
C LEU A 182 -5.81 8.30 13.62
N ILE A 183 -4.99 7.37 14.06
CA ILE A 183 -4.00 7.60 15.12
C ILE A 183 -2.73 8.11 14.42
N GLU A 184 -2.38 9.37 14.68
CA GLU A 184 -1.14 9.95 14.18
C GLU A 184 -0.09 9.91 15.28
N LEU A 185 0.98 9.13 15.06
CA LEU A 185 2.14 9.12 15.94
C LEU A 185 2.90 10.45 15.82
N ASN A 186 3.39 10.97 16.93
CA ASN A 186 4.10 12.25 16.92
C ASN A 186 5.32 12.21 15.99
N SER A 187 5.58 13.31 15.30
CA SER A 187 6.65 13.40 14.30
C SER A 187 8.06 13.46 14.89
N ASP A 188 8.20 13.72 16.19
CA ASP A 188 9.48 13.70 16.92
C ASP A 188 9.90 12.29 17.36
N LEU A 189 9.02 11.29 17.23
CA LEU A 189 9.36 9.91 17.54
C LEU A 189 10.44 9.36 16.60
N ASP A 190 11.42 8.69 17.20
CA ASP A 190 12.39 7.93 16.44
C ASP A 190 11.78 6.64 15.88
N ILE A 191 12.49 6.09 14.90
CA ILE A 191 12.06 4.93 14.13
C ILE A 191 11.95 3.68 15.01
N GLU A 192 12.86 3.52 15.98
CA GLU A 192 12.88 2.38 16.88
C GLU A 192 11.60 2.36 17.73
N THR A 193 11.23 3.51 18.28
CA THR A 193 9.99 3.69 19.04
C THR A 193 8.76 3.44 18.16
N VAL A 194 8.73 3.97 16.93
CA VAL A 194 7.62 3.73 16.00
C VAL A 194 7.47 2.25 15.65
N THR A 195 8.60 1.57 15.41
CA THR A 195 8.63 0.13 15.12
C THR A 195 8.19 -0.68 16.34
N GLU A 196 8.61 -0.30 17.55
CA GLU A 196 8.17 -0.94 18.78
C GLU A 196 6.67 -0.74 19.04
N ILE A 197 6.16 0.49 18.87
CA ILE A 197 4.73 0.79 18.94
C ILE A 197 3.98 -0.11 17.96
N PHE A 198 4.47 -0.22 16.72
CA PHE A 198 3.87 -1.08 15.73
C PHE A 198 3.85 -2.56 16.14
N ILE A 199 5.00 -3.12 16.55
CA ILE A 199 5.11 -4.53 16.96
C ILE A 199 4.17 -4.82 18.13
N ARG A 200 4.10 -3.92 19.11
CA ARG A 200 3.20 -4.07 20.26
C ARG A 200 1.73 -4.06 19.86
N ILE A 201 1.33 -3.18 18.94
CA ILE A 201 -0.05 -3.09 18.44
C ILE A 201 -0.41 -4.30 17.57
N ASN A 202 0.52 -4.78 16.74
CA ASN A 202 0.33 -5.92 15.85
C ASN A 202 0.70 -7.28 16.48
N SER A 203 0.88 -7.35 17.79
CA SER A 203 1.25 -8.58 18.54
C SER A 203 0.21 -9.71 18.51
N LYS A 204 -0.93 -9.51 17.84
CA LYS A 204 -1.94 -10.55 17.53
C LYS A 204 -2.18 -10.78 16.02
N GLY A 205 -1.45 -10.08 15.14
CA GLY A 205 -1.53 -10.19 13.68
C GLY A 205 -0.17 -10.51 13.05
N THR A 206 -0.08 -10.44 11.72
CA THR A 206 1.20 -10.63 11.01
C THR A 206 2.19 -9.53 11.42
N VAL A 207 3.35 -9.91 11.94
CA VAL A 207 4.40 -9.01 12.46
C VAL A 207 5.07 -8.24 11.31
N LEU A 208 5.32 -6.93 11.47
CA LEU A 208 6.09 -6.10 10.53
C LEU A 208 7.44 -5.94 11.19
N SER A 209 8.48 -6.40 10.52
CA SER A 209 9.86 -6.43 10.97
C SER A 209 10.52 -5.05 10.87
N GLN A 210 11.68 -4.85 11.53
CA GLN A 210 12.49 -3.65 11.30
C GLN A 210 12.87 -3.47 9.82
N ALA A 211 13.08 -4.57 9.10
CA ALA A 211 13.33 -4.57 7.66
C ALA A 211 12.14 -4.03 6.88
N ASP A 212 10.93 -4.27 7.36
CA ASP A 212 9.73 -3.71 6.75
C ASP A 212 9.76 -2.19 6.82
N PHE A 213 9.90 -1.62 8.01
CA PHE A 213 9.98 -0.18 8.15
C PHE A 213 11.11 0.46 7.31
N VAL A 214 12.28 -0.19 7.23
CA VAL A 214 13.40 0.25 6.37
C VAL A 214 12.97 0.41 4.93
N MET A 215 12.23 -0.54 4.36
CA MET A 215 11.85 -0.38 2.95
C MET A 215 10.64 0.49 2.72
N SER A 216 9.81 0.73 3.73
CA SER A 216 8.88 1.86 3.73
C SER A 216 9.63 3.19 3.59
N LYS A 217 10.77 3.35 4.29
CA LYS A 217 11.65 4.53 4.13
C LYS A 217 12.32 4.60 2.76
N ILE A 218 12.79 3.47 2.23
CA ILE A 218 13.36 3.40 0.87
C ILE A 218 12.29 3.84 -0.14
N ALA A 219 11.07 3.31 -0.08
CA ALA A 219 9.99 3.68 -1.00
C ALA A 219 9.63 5.17 -0.92
N ALA A 220 9.63 5.76 0.28
CA ALA A 220 9.34 7.18 0.48
C ALA A 220 10.41 8.14 -0.08
N ASP A 221 11.61 7.66 -0.43
CA ASP A 221 12.69 8.49 -1.00
C ASP A 221 12.55 8.65 -2.53
N GLU A 222 11.66 9.56 -2.94
CA GLU A 222 11.47 9.89 -4.36
C GLU A 222 12.71 10.56 -4.98
N THR A 223 13.48 11.32 -4.19
CA THR A 223 14.63 12.10 -4.69
C THR A 223 15.74 11.24 -5.26
N HIS A 224 15.87 10.00 -4.80
CA HIS A 224 16.87 9.08 -5.32
C HIS A 224 16.24 7.92 -6.10
N GLY A 225 14.94 7.87 -6.37
CA GLY A 225 14.31 6.73 -7.04
C GLY A 225 14.14 5.52 -6.11
N GLY A 226 13.75 5.78 -4.86
CA GLY A 226 13.50 4.79 -3.82
C GLY A 226 12.45 3.75 -4.19
N ASN A 227 11.39 4.14 -4.91
CA ASN A 227 10.39 3.22 -5.47
C ASN A 227 11.03 2.15 -6.37
N LEU A 228 11.98 2.53 -7.21
CA LEU A 228 12.68 1.61 -8.11
C LEU A 228 13.61 0.67 -7.33
N LEU A 229 14.32 1.19 -6.32
CA LEU A 229 15.20 0.39 -5.47
C LEU A 229 14.42 -0.61 -4.61
N ARG A 230 13.25 -0.20 -4.10
CA ARG A 230 12.31 -1.08 -3.40
C ARG A 230 11.88 -2.22 -4.32
N LYS A 231 11.32 -1.90 -5.50
CA LYS A 231 10.94 -2.90 -6.53
C LYS A 231 12.09 -3.85 -6.86
N CYS A 232 13.31 -3.34 -6.99
CA CYS A 232 14.50 -4.14 -7.27
C CYS A 232 14.74 -5.21 -6.20
N ILE A 233 14.67 -4.85 -4.92
CA ILE A 233 14.87 -5.80 -3.82
C ILE A 233 13.73 -6.83 -3.81
N ASP A 234 12.50 -6.40 -4.05
CA ASP A 234 11.33 -7.30 -4.01
C ASP A 234 11.32 -8.29 -5.16
N TYR A 235 11.56 -7.83 -6.39
CA TYR A 235 11.66 -8.72 -7.54
C TYR A 235 12.84 -9.67 -7.42
N PHE A 236 13.97 -9.24 -6.86
CA PHE A 236 15.10 -10.13 -6.60
C PHE A 236 14.69 -11.28 -5.65
N CYS A 237 14.11 -10.95 -4.49
CA CYS A 237 13.71 -11.96 -3.51
C CYS A 237 12.61 -12.88 -4.05
N HIS A 238 11.71 -12.35 -4.88
CA HIS A 238 10.66 -13.18 -5.49
C HIS A 238 11.21 -14.10 -6.59
N LEU A 239 12.12 -13.60 -7.44
CA LEU A 239 12.75 -14.40 -8.49
C LEU A 239 13.61 -15.53 -7.93
N ALA A 240 14.28 -15.32 -6.78
CA ALA A 240 15.04 -16.37 -6.12
C ALA A 240 14.16 -17.58 -5.72
N VAL A 241 12.88 -17.34 -5.39
CA VAL A 241 11.92 -18.41 -5.03
C VAL A 241 11.13 -18.91 -6.25
N ALA A 242 10.89 -18.03 -7.23
CA ALA A 242 10.08 -18.30 -8.41
C ALA A 242 10.76 -17.79 -9.69
N PRO A 243 11.78 -18.52 -10.21
CA PRO A 243 12.51 -18.17 -11.44
C PRO A 243 11.61 -17.90 -12.65
N ASP A 244 10.53 -18.67 -12.79
CA ASP A 244 9.54 -18.54 -13.89
C ASP A 244 8.85 -17.16 -13.92
N PHE A 245 8.85 -16.43 -12.80
CA PHE A 245 8.28 -15.08 -12.71
C PHE A 245 9.07 -14.05 -13.53
N TYR A 246 10.27 -14.38 -14.00
CA TYR A 246 11.10 -13.50 -14.83
C TYR A 246 10.37 -13.03 -16.09
N GLU A 247 9.68 -13.93 -16.78
CA GLU A 247 8.90 -13.60 -17.98
C GLU A 247 7.71 -12.69 -17.65
N GLN A 248 7.07 -12.90 -16.50
CA GLN A 248 5.94 -12.09 -16.07
C GLN A 248 6.37 -10.65 -15.79
N ILE A 249 7.52 -10.43 -15.14
CA ILE A 249 8.07 -9.07 -14.93
C ILE A 249 8.31 -8.39 -16.28
N GLN A 250 8.89 -9.11 -17.24
CA GLN A 250 9.19 -8.58 -18.57
C GLN A 250 7.92 -8.14 -19.32
N GLN A 251 6.82 -8.86 -19.15
CA GLN A 251 5.55 -8.58 -19.82
C GLN A 251 4.73 -7.49 -19.11
N GLU A 252 4.64 -7.54 -17.77
CA GLU A 252 3.71 -6.73 -16.97
C GLU A 252 4.31 -5.44 -16.40
N ASP A 253 5.63 -5.38 -16.17
CA ASP A 253 6.35 -4.19 -15.65
C ASP A 253 7.47 -3.76 -16.61
N LYS A 254 7.06 -3.31 -17.80
CA LYS A 254 7.97 -2.83 -18.86
C LYS A 254 8.92 -1.72 -18.41
N GLU A 255 8.46 -0.89 -17.48
CA GLU A 255 9.26 0.20 -16.90
C GLU A 255 10.41 -0.36 -16.06
N PHE A 256 10.15 -1.36 -15.20
CA PHE A 256 11.20 -2.04 -14.46
C PHE A 256 12.09 -2.89 -15.37
N ALA A 257 11.51 -3.61 -16.33
CA ALA A 257 12.24 -4.46 -17.27
C ALA A 257 13.26 -3.70 -18.12
N ALA A 258 13.02 -2.42 -18.41
CA ALA A 258 13.97 -1.55 -19.10
C ALA A 258 15.17 -1.11 -18.25
N THR A 259 15.18 -1.42 -16.95
CA THR A 259 16.23 -0.94 -16.03
C THR A 259 17.45 -1.85 -16.01
N THR A 260 18.60 -1.25 -15.66
CA THR A 260 19.84 -2.02 -15.43
C THR A 260 19.74 -3.03 -14.28
N TYR A 261 18.75 -2.89 -13.38
CA TYR A 261 18.53 -3.84 -12.28
C TYR A 261 17.97 -5.16 -12.81
N PHE A 262 16.96 -5.11 -13.68
CA PHE A 262 16.35 -6.31 -14.26
C PHE A 262 17.34 -7.10 -15.12
N GLY A 263 18.14 -6.40 -15.94
CA GLY A 263 19.17 -7.05 -16.75
C GLY A 263 20.20 -7.82 -15.93
N LYS A 264 20.55 -7.31 -14.73
CA LYS A 264 21.45 -8.03 -13.81
C LYS A 264 20.79 -9.21 -13.11
N MET A 265 19.47 -9.21 -12.95
CA MET A 265 18.72 -10.34 -12.38
C MET A 265 18.50 -11.49 -13.36
N GLY A 266 18.99 -11.40 -14.60
CA GLY A 266 18.73 -12.40 -15.65
C GLY A 266 19.17 -13.82 -15.32
N TRP A 267 20.19 -13.98 -14.47
CA TRP A 267 20.66 -15.31 -14.06
C TRP A 267 19.66 -16.05 -13.16
N LEU A 268 18.81 -15.33 -12.41
CA LEU A 268 17.78 -15.92 -11.55
C LEU A 268 16.72 -16.71 -12.35
N GLN A 269 16.57 -16.42 -13.65
CA GLN A 269 15.67 -17.18 -14.54
C GLN A 269 16.08 -18.66 -14.66
N HIS A 270 17.35 -18.98 -14.41
CA HIS A 270 17.91 -20.31 -14.55
C HIS A 270 18.40 -20.89 -13.21
N GLU A 271 18.04 -20.24 -12.11
CA GLU A 271 18.32 -20.75 -10.77
C GLU A 271 17.43 -21.98 -10.51
N ASN A 272 18.06 -23.07 -10.04
CA ASN A 272 17.41 -24.35 -9.76
C ASN A 272 17.87 -24.89 -8.38
N ASP A 273 18.53 -24.05 -7.58
CA ASP A 273 19.15 -24.43 -6.32
C ASP A 273 18.36 -23.86 -5.14
N ASP A 274 17.71 -24.72 -4.36
CA ASP A 274 16.91 -24.34 -3.18
C ASP A 274 17.78 -24.18 -1.92
N LEU A 275 19.11 -24.09 -2.03
CA LEU A 275 20.00 -24.03 -0.88
C LEU A 275 19.75 -22.77 -0.02
N TYR A 276 19.36 -21.65 -0.62
CA TYR A 276 19.09 -20.41 0.11
C TYR A 276 18.19 -19.42 -0.64
N ASP A 277 16.98 -19.23 -0.11
CA ASP A 277 16.02 -18.24 -0.58
C ASP A 277 16.07 -16.95 0.26
N PRO A 278 16.71 -15.86 -0.22
CA PRO A 278 16.87 -14.65 0.56
C PRO A 278 15.54 -13.91 0.73
N SER A 279 15.17 -13.62 1.97
CA SER A 279 14.16 -12.59 2.24
C SER A 279 14.75 -11.19 2.02
N TYR A 280 13.91 -10.17 1.86
CA TYR A 280 14.40 -8.79 1.81
C TYR A 280 15.13 -8.38 3.11
N THR A 281 14.80 -9.01 4.25
CA THR A 281 15.52 -8.79 5.51
C THR A 281 16.98 -9.24 5.38
N ASP A 282 17.18 -10.39 4.76
CA ASP A 282 18.49 -10.96 4.53
C ASP A 282 19.26 -10.14 3.51
N MET A 283 18.62 -9.77 2.40
CA MET A 283 19.22 -8.93 1.37
C MET A 283 19.68 -7.59 1.94
N LEU A 284 18.85 -6.93 2.76
CA LEU A 284 19.22 -5.68 3.44
C LEU A 284 20.38 -5.89 4.41
N ARG A 285 20.38 -6.99 5.16
CA ARG A 285 21.45 -7.31 6.12
C ARG A 285 22.77 -7.53 5.40
N VAL A 286 22.80 -8.31 4.32
CA VAL A 286 24.05 -8.56 3.59
C VAL A 286 24.52 -7.34 2.80
N ALA A 287 23.60 -6.60 2.18
CA ALA A 287 23.93 -5.34 1.50
C ALA A 287 24.56 -4.32 2.47
N PHE A 288 24.04 -4.25 3.70
CA PHE A 288 24.60 -3.39 4.74
C PHE A 288 25.93 -3.90 5.29
N THR A 289 26.03 -5.21 5.54
CA THR A 289 27.24 -5.84 6.08
C THR A 289 28.41 -5.72 5.11
N SER A 290 28.17 -5.94 3.81
CA SER A 290 29.20 -5.84 2.77
C SER A 290 29.75 -4.41 2.62
N GLU A 291 28.89 -3.39 2.67
CA GLU A 291 29.31 -2.00 2.45
C GLU A 291 29.84 -1.31 3.70
N PHE A 292 29.24 -1.58 4.86
CA PHE A 292 29.50 -0.82 6.09
C PHE A 292 30.24 -1.64 7.15
N LYS A 293 30.50 -2.94 6.90
CA LYS A 293 31.11 -3.89 7.85
C LYS A 293 30.37 -3.91 9.20
N ARG A 294 29.05 -3.66 9.19
CA ARG A 294 28.15 -3.67 10.35
C ARG A 294 26.99 -4.61 10.06
N GLY A 295 26.67 -5.50 11.01
CA GLY A 295 25.71 -6.59 10.81
C GLY A 295 24.34 -6.41 11.47
N LYS A 296 24.15 -5.40 12.33
CA LYS A 296 22.87 -5.19 13.03
C LYS A 296 21.93 -4.34 12.18
N LEU A 297 20.67 -4.77 12.05
CA LEU A 297 19.64 -4.01 11.31
C LEU A 297 19.32 -2.66 11.97
N GLU A 298 19.46 -2.56 13.29
CA GLU A 298 19.34 -1.33 14.08
C GLU A 298 20.29 -0.23 13.55
N ASP A 299 21.53 -0.60 13.21
CA ASP A 299 22.52 0.32 12.64
C ASP A 299 22.11 0.83 11.25
N LEU A 300 21.40 0.00 10.48
CA LEU A 300 20.88 0.38 9.15
C LEU A 300 19.68 1.34 9.30
N VAL A 301 18.83 1.13 10.30
CA VAL A 301 17.76 2.09 10.64
C VAL A 301 18.35 3.44 11.05
N ALA A 302 19.36 3.45 11.92
CA ALA A 302 20.11 4.65 12.31
C ALA A 302 20.86 5.29 11.13
N PHE A 303 21.29 4.50 10.15
CA PHE A 303 21.92 4.97 8.93
C PHE A 303 20.98 5.84 8.08
N PHE A 304 19.74 5.39 7.88
CA PHE A 304 18.69 6.14 7.18
C PHE A 304 18.17 7.36 7.99
N ARG A 305 18.44 7.41 9.31
CA ARG A 305 18.14 8.54 10.23
C ARG A 305 19.02 9.77 9.98
N GLY A 306 20.20 9.60 9.38
CA GLY A 306 21.08 10.72 9.02
C GLY A 306 21.85 11.37 10.18
N GLU A 307 22.03 10.66 11.31
CA GLU A 307 22.77 11.10 12.50
C GLU A 307 24.30 11.03 12.38
N THR A 308 24.85 11.55 11.28
CA THR A 308 26.26 11.96 11.27
C THR A 308 26.37 13.42 10.82
N SER A 309 26.89 14.24 11.74
CA SER A 309 27.14 15.68 11.68
C SER A 309 27.53 16.22 10.30
N LYS A 310 27.13 17.48 10.02
CA LYS A 310 27.31 18.42 8.87
C LYS A 310 28.14 18.05 7.61
N ARG A 311 29.02 17.05 7.62
CA ARG A 311 29.54 16.30 6.45
C ARG A 311 28.54 15.26 5.88
N GLY A 312 27.32 15.19 6.43
CA GLY A 312 26.34 14.14 6.17
C GLY A 312 25.66 14.14 4.78
N SER A 313 25.55 15.26 4.06
CA SER A 313 24.83 15.26 2.75
C SER A 313 25.62 14.56 1.64
N MET A 314 26.94 14.77 1.59
CA MET A 314 27.83 14.10 0.63
C MET A 314 28.01 12.61 0.98
N ARG A 315 28.07 12.27 2.28
CA ARG A 315 28.05 10.89 2.75
C ARG A 315 26.74 10.17 2.42
N ARG A 316 25.57 10.82 2.54
CA ARG A 316 24.24 10.26 2.18
C ARG A 316 24.13 9.89 0.70
N GLN A 317 24.62 10.75 -0.19
CA GLN A 317 24.67 10.46 -1.63
C GLN A 317 25.65 9.31 -1.94
N LEU A 318 26.85 9.36 -1.36
CA LEU A 318 27.86 8.31 -1.50
C LEU A 318 27.39 6.96 -0.92
N SER A 319 26.58 6.98 0.13
CA SER A 319 26.12 5.79 0.82
C SER A 319 24.85 5.18 0.25
N SER A 320 23.91 5.99 -0.24
CA SER A 320 22.77 5.51 -1.03
C SER A 320 23.29 4.90 -2.33
N ASN A 321 24.28 5.54 -2.96
CA ASN A 321 24.98 4.96 -4.12
C ASN A 321 25.76 3.69 -3.77
N ARG A 322 26.39 3.59 -2.59
CA ARG A 322 27.08 2.37 -2.13
C ARG A 322 26.14 1.22 -1.80
N LEU A 323 25.06 1.47 -1.06
CA LEU A 323 24.03 0.46 -0.79
C LEU A 323 23.41 -0.01 -2.11
N ARG A 324 23.17 0.90 -3.07
CA ARG A 324 22.77 0.56 -4.45
C ARG A 324 23.84 -0.22 -5.19
N CYS A 325 25.12 0.11 -5.05
CA CYS A 325 26.22 -0.62 -5.65
C CYS A 325 26.34 -2.04 -5.08
N SER A 326 26.06 -2.24 -3.80
CA SER A 326 26.06 -3.56 -3.16
C SER A 326 24.83 -4.39 -3.53
N ILE A 327 23.63 -3.78 -3.58
CA ILE A 327 22.43 -4.41 -4.16
C ILE A 327 22.68 -4.75 -5.65
N LYS A 328 23.43 -3.91 -6.38
CA LYS A 328 23.91 -4.18 -7.75
C LYS A 328 25.02 -5.24 -7.84
N GLY A 329 25.71 -5.55 -6.74
CA GLY A 329 26.77 -6.57 -6.67
C GLY A 329 26.20 -7.96 -6.40
N PHE A 330 25.10 -8.02 -5.64
CA PHE A 330 24.30 -9.22 -5.41
C PHE A 330 23.70 -9.82 -6.69
N SER A 331 23.48 -8.99 -7.70
CA SER A 331 22.92 -9.41 -9.00
C SER A 331 24.00 -9.79 -10.01
N THR A 332 25.25 -10.01 -9.59
CA THR A 332 26.38 -10.32 -10.48
C THR A 332 27.29 -11.44 -9.96
N SER A 333 26.88 -12.18 -8.94
CA SER A 333 27.69 -13.26 -8.36
C SER A 333 27.18 -14.61 -8.82
#